data_AF-A0A5B1MCZ2-F1
#
_entry.id   AF-A0A5B1MCZ2-F1
#
_cell.length_a   1.000
_cell.length_b   1.000
_cell.length_c   1.000
_cell.angle_alpha   90.00
_cell.angle_beta   90.00
_cell.angle_gamma   90.00
#
_symmetry.space_group_name_H-M   'P 1'
#
loop_
_entity.id
_entity.type
_entity.pdbx_description
1 polymer ?
#
loop_
_entity_poly.entity_id
_entity_poly.type
_entity_poly.pdbx_seq_one_letter_code
_entity_poly.pdbx_strand_id
1 'polypeptide(L)'
;MGCRKRAAKSELLRVIAGSDTTTGQPAVLPDPDGTAPGRGAHLHPTAGCYDLAVRRNAFARALFPQGPRSAGGLSSAPVGDYLDSHQHTQ
;
A
#
# COMPACT_ATOMS: atom_id res chain seq x y z
N MET A 1 1.40 -0.12 9.17
CA MET A 1 0.56 0.99 8.66
C MET A 1 -0.90 0.68 8.95
N GLY A 2 -1.82 1.64 8.85
CA GLY A 2 -3.21 1.42 9.25
C GLY A 2 -3.38 1.37 10.77
N CYS A 3 -4.03 0.34 11.30
CA CYS A 3 -4.43 0.25 12.72
C CYS A 3 -3.27 0.17 13.73
N ARG A 4 -2.01 0.02 13.28
CA ARG A 4 -0.79 -0.12 14.12
C ARG A 4 -0.79 -1.33 15.08
N LYS A 5 -1.75 -2.25 14.96
CA LYS A 5 -1.74 -3.52 15.70
C LYS A 5 -0.60 -4.43 15.18
N ARG A 6 -0.05 -5.25 16.08
CA ARG A 6 0.90 -6.32 15.74
C ARG A 6 0.11 -7.53 15.24
N ALA A 7 0.60 -8.17 14.18
CA ALA A 7 0.10 -9.42 13.62
C ALA A 7 1.28 -10.22 13.06
N ALA A 8 1.08 -11.50 12.76
CA ALA A 8 2.10 -12.30 12.11
C ALA A 8 2.41 -11.74 10.72
N LYS A 9 3.64 -11.93 10.23
CA LYS A 9 4.05 -11.45 8.91
C LYS A 9 3.14 -11.97 7.80
N SER A 10 2.69 -13.22 7.91
CA SER A 10 1.78 -13.88 6.96
C SER A 10 0.36 -13.28 6.93
N GLU A 11 -0.04 -12.52 7.96
CA GLU A 11 -1.35 -11.86 8.04
C GLU A 11 -1.30 -10.41 7.52
N LEU A 12 -0.12 -9.94 7.11
CA LEU A 12 0.10 -8.58 6.66
C LEU A 12 0.38 -8.55 5.16
N LEU A 13 -0.31 -7.66 4.46
CA LEU A 13 0.02 -7.31 3.10
C LEU A 13 1.24 -6.39 3.11
N ARG A 14 2.31 -6.79 2.40
CA ARG A 14 3.40 -5.87 2.03
C ARG A 14 2.95 -5.05 0.83
N VAL A 15 3.22 -3.76 0.90
CA VAL A 15 3.08 -2.82 -0.21
C VAL A 15 4.41 -2.14 -0.45
N ILE A 16 4.70 -1.80 -1.70
CA ILE A 16 5.97 -1.23 -2.11
C ILE A 16 5.80 0.09 -2.84
N ALA A 17 6.87 0.88 -2.86
CA ALA A 17 6.99 2.03 -3.73
C ALA A 17 7.26 1.54 -5.16
N GLY A 18 6.40 1.90 -6.11
CA GLY A 18 6.61 1.62 -7.52
C GLY A 18 6.13 2.78 -8.38
N SER A 19 5.89 2.49 -9.65
CA SER A 19 5.25 3.42 -10.59
C SER A 19 4.06 2.73 -11.20
N ASP A 20 2.99 3.49 -11.38
CA ASP A 20 1.82 3.04 -12.12
C ASP A 20 2.20 2.82 -13.59
N THR A 21 1.90 1.65 -14.13
CA THR A 21 2.33 1.26 -15.49
C THR A 21 1.60 2.04 -16.58
N THR A 22 0.45 2.62 -16.26
CA THR A 22 -0.41 3.33 -17.21
C THR A 22 -0.04 4.81 -17.30
N THR A 23 0.25 5.44 -16.16
CA THR A 23 0.52 6.87 -16.04
C THR A 23 1.99 7.21 -15.84
N GLY A 24 2.83 6.22 -15.51
CA GLY A 24 4.25 6.40 -15.17
C GLY A 24 4.49 7.16 -13.86
N GLN A 25 3.42 7.47 -13.12
CA GLN A 25 3.49 8.26 -11.88
C GLN A 25 3.83 7.37 -10.69
N PRO A 26 4.44 7.93 -9.63
CA PRO A 26 4.72 7.17 -8.41
C PRO A 26 3.43 6.61 -7.81
N ALA A 27 3.44 5.31 -7.55
CA ALA A 27 2.29 4.57 -7.05
C ALA A 27 2.68 3.56 -5.98
N VAL A 28 1.69 3.15 -5.21
CA VAL A 28 1.82 2.09 -4.23
C VAL A 28 1.32 0.81 -4.87
N LEU A 29 2.17 -0.22 -4.90
CA LEU A 29 1.83 -1.52 -5.45
C LEU A 29 1.71 -2.57 -4.33
N PRO A 30 0.74 -3.49 -4.40
CA PRO A 30 0.68 -4.65 -3.52
C PRO A 30 1.80 -5.64 -3.86
N ASP A 31 2.37 -6.28 -2.84
CA ASP A 31 3.42 -7.30 -2.96
C ASP A 31 3.16 -8.44 -1.96
N PRO A 32 2.15 -9.30 -2.20
CA PRO A 32 1.84 -10.43 -1.32
C PRO A 32 3.02 -11.37 -1.09
N ASP A 33 3.75 -11.68 -2.16
CA ASP A 33 4.84 -12.66 -2.12
C ASP A 33 6.10 -12.10 -1.44
N GLY A 34 6.16 -10.78 -1.23
CA GLY A 34 7.32 -10.15 -0.62
C GLY A 34 8.57 -10.21 -1.51
N THR A 35 8.39 -10.40 -2.82
CA THR A 35 9.48 -10.63 -3.77
C THR A 35 9.95 -9.33 -4.41
N ALA A 36 9.12 -8.29 -4.40
CA ALA A 36 9.44 -7.07 -5.10
C ALA A 36 10.61 -6.31 -4.42
N PRO A 37 11.57 -5.80 -5.21
CA PRO A 37 12.70 -5.06 -4.69
C PRO A 37 12.28 -3.68 -4.18
N GLY A 38 13.05 -3.13 -3.24
CA GLY A 38 12.87 -1.77 -2.75
C GLY A 38 12.14 -1.64 -1.41
N ARG A 39 11.75 -0.40 -1.07
CA ARG A 39 11.18 -0.07 0.24
C ARG A 39 9.75 -0.57 0.32
N GLY A 40 9.47 -1.36 1.36
CA GLY A 40 8.15 -1.89 1.64
C GLY A 40 7.55 -1.36 2.95
N ALA A 41 6.22 -1.34 3.01
CA ALA A 41 5.44 -1.10 4.20
C ALA A 41 4.42 -2.21 4.38
N HIS A 42 3.99 -2.46 5.60
CA HIS A 42 3.02 -3.52 5.91
C HIS A 42 1.72 -2.94 6.45
N LEU A 43 0.59 -3.49 6.03
CA LEU A 43 -0.74 -3.22 6.57
C LEU A 43 -1.56 -4.52 6.59
N HIS A 44 -2.62 -4.59 7.41
CA HIS A 44 -3.55 -5.71 7.28
C HIS A 44 -4.29 -5.62 5.94
N PRO A 45 -4.55 -6.76 5.27
CA PRO A 45 -5.30 -6.82 4.02
C PRO A 45 -6.80 -6.60 4.26
N THR A 46 -7.15 -5.44 4.83
CA THR A 46 -8.52 -5.07 5.17
C THR A 46 -8.80 -3.66 4.67
N ALA A 47 -10.01 -3.42 4.17
CA ALA A 47 -10.44 -2.10 3.70
C ALA A 47 -10.23 -1.03 4.80
N GLY A 48 -10.57 -1.33 6.06
CA GLY A 48 -10.37 -0.40 7.17
C GLY A 48 -8.91 0.00 7.43
N CYS A 49 -7.95 -0.91 7.25
CA CYS A 49 -6.53 -0.57 7.37
C CYS A 49 -6.02 0.23 6.17
N TYR A 50 -6.53 -0.05 4.97
CA TYR A 50 -6.24 0.70 3.77
C TYR A 50 -6.77 2.13 3.85
N ASP A 51 -8.06 2.30 4.17
CA ASP A 51 -8.71 3.59 4.41
C ASP A 51 -7.94 4.47 5.39
N LEU A 52 -7.51 3.88 6.50
CA LEU A 52 -6.77 4.61 7.52
C LEU A 52 -5.36 4.96 7.04
N ALA A 53 -4.74 4.14 6.19
CA ALA A 53 -3.45 4.44 5.58
C ALA A 53 -3.55 5.57 4.54
N VAL A 54 -4.61 5.59 3.72
CA VAL A 54 -4.90 6.68 2.77
C VAL A 54 -5.18 7.98 3.52
N ARG A 55 -6.14 7.98 4.45
CA ARG A 55 -6.54 9.19 5.21
C ARG A 55 -5.37 9.82 5.97
N ARG A 56 -4.45 9.01 6.48
CA ARG A 56 -3.28 9.49 7.25
C ARG A 56 -2.07 9.80 6.40
N ASN A 57 -2.19 9.68 5.07
CA ASN A 57 -1.08 9.79 4.13
C ASN A 57 0.12 8.90 4.53
N ALA A 58 -0.18 7.69 5.02
CA ALA A 58 0.81 6.79 5.60
C ALA A 58 1.72 6.19 4.52
N PHE A 59 1.18 5.91 3.33
CA PHE A 59 1.96 5.39 2.21
C PHE A 59 3.05 6.36 1.76
N ALA A 60 2.71 7.63 1.55
CA ALA A 60 3.68 8.67 1.19
C ALA A 60 4.83 8.74 2.20
N ARG A 61 4.50 8.78 3.49
CA ARG A 61 5.49 8.85 4.57
C ARG A 61 6.39 7.59 4.64
N ALA A 62 5.82 6.42 4.38
CA ALA A 62 6.49 5.15 4.51
C ALA A 62 7.35 4.78 3.29
N LEU A 63 6.91 5.15 2.10
CA LEU A 63 7.45 4.67 0.84
C LEU A 63 8.19 5.77 0.07
N PHE A 64 7.79 7.03 0.25
CA PHE A 64 8.30 8.18 -0.50
C PHE A 64 8.83 9.30 0.43
N PRO A 65 9.93 9.05 1.19
CA PRO A 65 10.42 10.01 2.19
C PRO A 65 10.89 11.34 1.58
N GLN A 66 11.41 11.28 0.35
CA GLN A 66 11.86 12.41 -0.46
C GLN A 66 10.96 12.71 -1.68
N GLY A 67 9.83 12.00 -1.81
CA GLY A 67 8.86 12.23 -2.90
C GLY A 67 7.84 13.32 -2.56
N PRO A 68 6.87 13.60 -3.44
CA PRO A 68 5.86 14.63 -3.20
C PRO A 68 5.05 14.30 -1.94
N ARG A 69 5.29 15.05 -0.86
CA ARG A 69 4.66 14.89 0.46
C ARG A 69 3.23 15.45 0.53
N SER A 70 2.60 15.65 -0.62
CA SER A 70 1.36 16.42 -0.75
C SER A 70 0.19 15.56 -1.23
N ALA A 71 -0.99 15.94 -0.74
CA ALA A 71 -2.28 15.25 -0.78
C ALA A 71 -2.92 15.11 -2.18
N GLY A 72 -2.15 14.89 -3.26
CA GLY A 72 -2.72 14.87 -4.61
C GLY A 72 -1.92 14.17 -5.71
N GLY A 73 -1.01 13.23 -5.41
CA GLY A 73 -0.20 12.63 -6.48
C GLY A 73 0.40 11.25 -6.24
N LEU A 74 -0.01 10.53 -5.20
CA LEU A 74 0.41 9.15 -4.99
C LEU A 74 -0.79 8.24 -5.19
N SER A 75 -0.78 7.50 -6.30
CA SER A 75 -1.84 6.53 -6.57
C SER A 75 -1.66 5.33 -5.63
N SER A 76 -2.63 5.07 -4.77
CA SER A 76 -2.76 3.81 -4.03
C SER A 76 -3.87 2.91 -4.57
N ALA A 77 -4.46 3.28 -5.72
CA ALA A 77 -5.53 2.53 -6.36
C ALA A 77 -5.18 1.05 -6.58
N PRO A 78 -3.96 0.67 -7.03
CA PRO A 78 -3.62 -0.74 -7.23
C PRO A 78 -3.70 -1.58 -5.94
N VAL A 79 -3.45 -0.97 -4.77
CA VAL A 79 -3.62 -1.66 -3.49
C VAL A 79 -5.10 -1.85 -3.16
N GLY A 80 -5.94 -0.85 -3.44
CA GLY A 80 -7.39 -0.94 -3.26
C GLY A 80 -8.00 -2.04 -4.12
N ASP A 81 -7.69 -2.05 -5.41
CA ASP A 81 -8.17 -3.03 -6.39
C ASP A 81 -7.74 -4.45 -5.99
N TYR A 82 -6.49 -4.60 -5.54
CA TYR A 82 -5.99 -5.86 -5.02
C TYR A 82 -6.76 -6.32 -3.78
N LEU A 83 -7.01 -5.44 -2.81
CA LEU A 83 -7.78 -5.79 -1.62
C LEU A 83 -9.21 -6.22 -1.94
N ASP A 84 -9.84 -5.60 -2.94
CA ASP A 84 -11.17 -5.97 -3.42
C ASP A 84 -11.17 -7.35 -4.10
N SER A 85 -10.20 -7.60 -4.98
CA SER A 85 -10.04 -8.91 -5.65
C SER A 85 -9.80 -10.07 -4.67
N HIS A 86 -9.12 -9.80 -3.54
CA HIS A 86 -8.89 -10.77 -2.48
C HIS A 86 -10.15 -11.12 -1.69
N GLN A 87 -11.10 -10.18 -1.55
CA GLN A 87 -12.36 -10.42 -0.85
C GLN A 87 -13.31 -11.28 -1.68
N HIS A 88 -13.19 -11.27 -3.01
CA HIS A 88 -13.99 -12.10 -3.91
C HIS A 88 -13.49 -13.54 -4.07
N THR A 89 -12.29 -13.87 -3.59
CA THR A 89 -11.71 -15.22 -3.66
C THR A 89 -12.11 -16.11 -2.46
N GLN A 90 -13.01 -15.64 -1.57
CA GLN A 90 -13.55 -16.44 -0.46
C GLN A 90 -14.87 -17.13 -0.77
#